data_AF-A0A0F2PXS8-F1
#
_entry.id   AF-A0A0F2PXS8-F1
#
_cell.length_a   1.000
_cell.length_b   1.000
_cell.length_c   1.000
_cell.angle_alpha   90.00
_cell.angle_beta   90.00
_cell.angle_gamma   90.00
#
_symmetry.space_group_name_H-M   'P 1'
#
loop_
_entity.id
_entity.type
_entity.pdbx_description
1 polymer ?
#
loop_
_entity_poly.entity_id
_entity_poly.type
_entity_poly.pdbx_seq_one_letter_code
_entity_poly.pdbx_strand_id
1 'polypeptide(L)'
;MKATTILATIAGLSILAAGVVGSQAWRYRLTAIEAQTELASTLEKQSELARQIETLSSNKLASQEQMQRAYRASWHLILGREFETNLEYAIAVTDYVHRNVPIGMADTPGTVANRLTRAVLLMGEQAICGDFSLFSKTILENSGVPARTVQLATAQYVNGEQRGATHVTVEALINNKWTLFDPTFNSIFSCGDETLIGVEEARTCGANLVAVQSPSTLPGRSVAEYPVPYPQLLEYSLAAGTMVGTTFVEQVGLPNMTWLAEARARYKVP
;
A
#
# COMPACT_ATOMS: atom_id res chain seq x y z
N MET A 1 -56.91 -49.65 -0.90
CA MET A 1 -56.54 -48.43 -1.67
C MET A 1 -55.87 -47.44 -0.73
N LYS A 2 -54.52 -47.35 -0.70
CA LYS A 2 -53.73 -46.27 -0.03
C LYS A 2 -52.20 -46.40 -0.16
N ALA A 3 -51.67 -47.44 -0.83
CA ALA A 3 -50.22 -47.64 -0.97
C ALA A 3 -49.62 -47.07 -2.28
N THR A 4 -50.43 -46.87 -3.32
CA THR A 4 -49.96 -46.43 -4.64
C THR A 4 -49.66 -44.92 -4.72
N THR A 5 -50.18 -44.11 -3.80
CA THR A 5 -50.01 -42.66 -3.83
C THR A 5 -48.66 -42.20 -3.25
N ILE A 6 -48.02 -42.99 -2.38
CA ILE A 6 -46.77 -42.61 -1.69
C ILE A 6 -45.53 -42.80 -2.59
N LEU A 7 -45.52 -43.81 -3.46
CA LEU A 7 -44.42 -44.09 -4.38
C LEU A 7 -44.25 -43.02 -5.47
N ALA A 8 -45.35 -42.40 -5.92
CA ALA A 8 -45.31 -41.31 -6.89
C ALA A 8 -44.67 -40.04 -6.31
N THR A 9 -44.84 -39.78 -5.01
CA THR A 9 -44.29 -38.59 -4.35
C THR A 9 -42.78 -38.70 -4.14
N ILE A 10 -42.27 -39.89 -3.80
CA ILE A 10 -40.84 -40.13 -3.59
C ILE A 10 -40.06 -40.07 -4.92
N ALA A 11 -40.59 -40.66 -6.00
CA ALA A 11 -39.96 -40.59 -7.32
C ALA A 11 -39.91 -39.15 -7.88
N GLY A 12 -40.94 -38.33 -7.62
CA GLY A 12 -40.95 -36.91 -8.00
C GLY A 12 -39.92 -36.07 -7.23
N LEU A 13 -39.71 -36.36 -5.93
CA LEU A 13 -38.70 -35.70 -5.09
C LEU A 13 -37.26 -36.04 -5.51
N SER A 14 -36.98 -37.27 -5.95
CA SER A 14 -35.66 -37.68 -6.43
C SER A 14 -35.28 -37.02 -7.77
N ILE A 15 -36.25 -36.81 -8.68
CA ILE A 15 -36.01 -36.13 -9.97
C ILE A 15 -35.76 -34.63 -9.77
N LEU A 16 -36.47 -33.98 -8.83
CA LEU A 16 -36.25 -32.58 -8.47
C LEU A 16 -34.88 -32.35 -7.79
N ALA A 17 -34.46 -33.25 -6.91
CA ALA A 17 -33.14 -33.15 -6.27
C ALA A 17 -31.97 -33.29 -7.27
N ALA A 18 -32.08 -34.20 -8.25
CA ALA A 18 -31.06 -34.36 -9.29
C ALA A 18 -30.97 -33.14 -10.22
N GLY A 19 -32.11 -32.51 -10.55
CA GLY A 19 -32.16 -31.28 -11.36
C GLY A 19 -31.53 -30.07 -10.65
N VAL A 20 -31.78 -29.91 -9.34
CA VAL A 20 -31.21 -28.81 -8.56
C VAL A 20 -29.69 -28.95 -8.40
N VAL A 21 -29.18 -30.15 -8.11
CA VAL A 21 -27.73 -30.40 -7.98
C VAL A 21 -27.01 -30.25 -9.33
N GLY A 22 -27.62 -30.71 -10.43
CA GLY A 22 -27.08 -30.49 -11.78
C GLY A 22 -27.01 -29.02 -12.16
N SER A 23 -28.01 -28.21 -11.78
CA SER A 23 -28.02 -26.77 -12.04
C SER A 23 -26.95 -26.00 -11.25
N GLN A 24 -26.69 -26.39 -10.00
CA GLN A 24 -25.65 -25.80 -9.17
C GLN A 24 -24.26 -26.17 -9.67
N ALA A 25 -24.01 -27.45 -9.98
CA ALA A 25 -22.73 -27.90 -10.54
C ALA A 25 -22.42 -27.20 -11.88
N TRP A 26 -23.43 -26.99 -12.71
CA TRP A 26 -23.28 -26.24 -13.96
C TRP A 26 -22.93 -24.77 -13.72
N ARG A 27 -23.58 -24.09 -12.75
CA ARG A 27 -23.25 -22.72 -12.36
C ARG A 27 -21.81 -22.60 -11.86
N TYR A 28 -21.37 -23.49 -10.96
CA TYR A 28 -19.99 -23.51 -10.49
C TYR A 28 -18.99 -23.70 -11.62
N ARG A 29 -19.30 -24.57 -12.59
CA ARG A 29 -18.45 -24.79 -13.76
C ARG A 29 -18.36 -23.54 -14.64
N LEU A 30 -19.47 -22.85 -14.89
CA LEU A 30 -19.47 -21.60 -15.65
C LEU A 30 -18.63 -20.53 -14.93
N THR A 31 -18.84 -20.33 -13.63
CA THR A 31 -18.04 -19.39 -12.83
C THR A 31 -16.54 -19.74 -12.85
N ALA A 32 -16.20 -21.03 -12.80
CA ALA A 32 -14.80 -21.47 -12.88
C ALA A 32 -14.19 -21.19 -14.27
N ILE A 33 -14.95 -21.40 -15.35
CA ILE A 33 -14.50 -21.10 -16.72
C ILE A 33 -14.33 -19.59 -16.92
N GLU A 34 -15.27 -18.78 -16.44
CA GLU A 34 -15.20 -17.32 -16.48
C GLU A 34 -13.96 -16.82 -15.73
N ALA A 35 -13.74 -17.31 -14.50
CA ALA A 35 -12.55 -16.97 -13.70
C ALA A 35 -11.24 -17.42 -14.37
N GLN A 36 -11.20 -18.60 -15.01
CA GLN A 36 -10.03 -19.07 -15.75
C GLN A 36 -9.75 -18.21 -16.99
N THR A 37 -10.80 -17.79 -17.70
CA THR A 37 -10.68 -16.95 -18.90
C THR A 37 -10.19 -15.55 -18.53
N GLU A 38 -10.72 -14.98 -17.45
CA GLU A 38 -10.28 -13.70 -16.90
C GLU A 38 -8.81 -13.76 -16.44
N LEU A 39 -8.43 -14.83 -15.74
CA LEU A 39 -7.03 -15.05 -15.31
C LEU A 39 -6.09 -15.14 -16.52
N ALA A 40 -6.45 -15.90 -17.55
CA ALA A 40 -5.65 -16.04 -18.76
C ALA A 40 -5.47 -14.69 -19.48
N SER A 41 -6.54 -13.91 -19.61
CA SER A 41 -6.47 -12.57 -20.22
C SER A 41 -5.59 -11.61 -19.41
N THR A 42 -5.67 -11.66 -18.09
CA THR A 42 -4.81 -10.85 -17.20
C THR A 42 -3.35 -11.24 -17.34
N LEU A 43 -3.02 -12.54 -17.40
CA LEU A 43 -1.65 -13.03 -17.59
C LEU A 43 -1.07 -12.61 -18.95
N GLU A 44 -1.87 -12.65 -20.02
CA GLU A 44 -1.45 -12.18 -21.34
C GLU A 44 -1.13 -10.68 -21.33
N LYS A 45 -2.01 -9.86 -20.73
CA LYS A 45 -1.79 -8.41 -20.58
C LYS A 45 -0.54 -8.11 -19.75
N GLN A 46 -0.31 -8.86 -18.66
CA GLN A 46 0.89 -8.73 -17.83
C GLN A 46 2.16 -9.08 -18.60
N SER A 47 2.15 -10.15 -19.38
CA SER A 47 3.28 -10.57 -20.22
C SER A 47 3.63 -9.52 -21.28
N GLU A 48 2.64 -9.01 -21.99
CA GLU A 48 2.85 -7.98 -23.01
C GLU A 48 3.41 -6.69 -22.40
N LEU A 49 2.91 -6.30 -21.23
CA LEU A 49 3.39 -5.11 -20.55
C LEU A 49 4.80 -5.25 -19.99
N ALA A 50 5.15 -6.44 -19.47
CA ALA A 50 6.52 -6.75 -19.07
C ALA A 50 7.48 -6.63 -20.26
N ARG A 51 7.09 -7.13 -21.44
CA ARG A 51 7.86 -6.99 -22.69
C ARG A 51 7.99 -5.53 -23.13
N GLN A 52 6.95 -4.72 -22.96
CA GLN A 52 7.01 -3.27 -23.24
C GLN A 52 7.95 -2.55 -22.29
N ILE A 53 7.91 -2.86 -20.99
CA ILE A 53 8.85 -2.30 -20.00
C ILE A 53 10.28 -2.70 -20.32
N GLU A 54 10.54 -3.96 -20.66
CA GLU A 54 11.87 -4.43 -21.05
C GLU A 54 12.37 -3.71 -22.32
N THR A 55 11.52 -3.56 -23.32
CA THR A 55 11.83 -2.83 -24.56
C THR A 55 12.12 -1.35 -24.29
N LEU A 56 11.31 -0.69 -23.45
CA LEU A 56 11.52 0.72 -23.10
C LEU A 56 12.77 0.90 -22.23
N SER A 57 13.03 0.00 -21.28
CA SER A 57 14.20 0.07 -20.39
C SER A 57 15.53 -0.17 -21.11
N SER A 58 15.52 -1.00 -22.16
CA SER A 58 16.69 -1.24 -23.02
C SER A 58 16.88 -0.15 -24.07
N ASN A 59 15.82 0.58 -24.43
CA ASN A 59 15.91 1.75 -25.29
C ASN A 59 16.43 2.95 -24.49
N LYS A 60 17.73 3.26 -24.64
CA LYS A 60 18.36 4.45 -24.03
C LYS A 60 17.68 5.79 -24.36
N LEU A 61 16.75 5.81 -25.31
CA LEU A 61 15.99 6.99 -25.75
C LEU A 61 14.54 7.02 -25.22
N ALA A 62 14.07 6.00 -24.48
CA ALA A 62 12.76 6.09 -23.85
C ALA A 62 12.74 7.25 -22.87
N SER A 63 11.81 8.19 -23.07
CA SER A 63 11.64 9.30 -22.14
C SER A 63 11.19 8.78 -20.78
N GLN A 64 11.59 9.45 -19.70
CA GLN A 64 11.11 9.15 -18.35
C GLN A 64 9.58 9.10 -18.28
N GLU A 65 8.90 9.95 -19.04
CA GLU A 65 7.44 9.98 -19.15
C GLU A 65 6.87 8.69 -19.77
N GLN A 66 7.50 8.13 -20.81
CA GLN A 66 7.09 6.85 -21.39
C GLN A 66 7.24 5.69 -20.41
N MET A 67 8.34 5.66 -19.66
CA MET A 67 8.54 4.68 -18.60
C MET A 67 7.47 4.81 -17.51
N GLN A 68 7.19 6.04 -17.06
CA GLN A 68 6.19 6.28 -16.03
C GLN A 68 4.77 5.87 -16.46
N ARG A 69 4.42 6.10 -17.73
CA ARG A 69 3.14 5.62 -18.29
C ARG A 69 3.05 4.10 -18.31
N ALA A 70 4.11 3.41 -18.72
CA ALA A 70 4.14 1.94 -18.74
C ALA A 70 4.04 1.34 -17.31
N TYR A 71 4.75 1.93 -16.35
CA TYR A 71 4.66 1.57 -14.94
C TYR A 71 3.25 1.78 -14.38
N ARG A 72 2.64 2.95 -14.62
CA ARG A 72 1.28 3.24 -14.17
C ARG A 72 0.26 2.27 -14.77
N ALA A 73 0.37 1.96 -16.06
CA ALA A 73 -0.49 0.98 -16.72
C ALA A 73 -0.36 -0.42 -16.08
N SER A 74 0.85 -0.78 -15.61
CA SER A 74 1.09 -2.06 -14.93
C SER A 74 0.35 -2.13 -13.60
N TRP A 75 0.42 -1.04 -12.85
CA TRP A 75 -0.28 -0.93 -11.59
C TRP A 75 -1.80 -0.85 -11.76
N HIS A 76 -2.33 -0.27 -12.84
CA HIS A 76 -3.76 -0.36 -13.14
C HIS A 76 -4.23 -1.81 -13.29
N LEU A 77 -3.43 -2.67 -13.95
CA LEU A 77 -3.73 -4.10 -14.05
C LEU A 77 -3.65 -4.80 -12.68
N ILE A 78 -2.61 -4.52 -11.89
CA ILE A 78 -2.43 -5.12 -10.55
C ILE A 78 -3.55 -4.71 -9.59
N LEU A 79 -3.96 -3.44 -9.64
CA LEU A 79 -5.01 -2.87 -8.80
C LEU A 79 -6.42 -3.17 -9.35
N GLY A 80 -6.52 -3.79 -10.53
CA GLY A 80 -7.76 -4.24 -11.14
C GLY A 80 -8.65 -3.11 -11.70
N ARG A 81 -8.15 -1.88 -11.80
CA ARG A 81 -8.88 -0.74 -12.38
C ARG A 81 -7.96 0.38 -12.83
N GLU A 82 -8.49 1.24 -13.68
CA GLU A 82 -7.89 2.54 -14.00
C GLU A 82 -8.30 3.60 -12.98
N PHE A 83 -7.46 4.63 -12.82
CA PHE A 83 -7.66 5.71 -11.86
C PHE A 83 -7.65 7.05 -12.58
N GLU A 84 -8.70 7.84 -12.36
CA GLU A 84 -8.88 9.14 -13.02
C GLU A 84 -7.96 10.20 -12.40
N THR A 85 -7.72 10.10 -11.09
CA THR A 85 -6.92 11.08 -10.36
C THR A 85 -5.71 10.45 -9.68
N ASN A 86 -4.68 11.28 -9.43
CA ASN A 86 -3.52 10.86 -8.63
C ASN A 86 -3.90 10.56 -7.17
N LEU A 87 -4.96 11.18 -6.64
CA LEU A 87 -5.45 10.92 -5.30
C LEU A 87 -6.00 9.50 -5.18
N GLU A 88 -6.91 9.12 -6.07
CA GLU A 88 -7.50 7.78 -6.08
C GLU A 88 -6.42 6.71 -6.29
N TYR A 89 -5.47 6.98 -7.18
CA TYR A 89 -4.32 6.12 -7.41
C TYR A 89 -3.49 5.96 -6.13
N ALA A 90 -3.16 7.05 -5.45
CA ALA A 90 -2.37 7.01 -4.22
C ALA A 90 -3.08 6.25 -3.09
N ILE A 91 -4.38 6.47 -2.90
CA ILE A 91 -5.19 5.71 -1.93
C ILE A 91 -5.15 4.21 -2.25
N ALA A 92 -5.30 3.82 -3.52
CA ALA A 92 -5.27 2.42 -3.91
C ALA A 92 -3.89 1.78 -3.76
N VAL A 93 -2.82 2.52 -4.00
CA VAL A 93 -1.44 2.07 -3.74
C VAL A 93 -1.24 1.85 -2.23
N THR A 94 -1.61 2.83 -1.40
CA THR A 94 -1.54 2.71 0.07
C THR A 94 -2.29 1.48 0.57
N ASP A 95 -3.50 1.27 0.07
CA ASP A 95 -4.34 0.14 0.42
C ASP A 95 -3.77 -1.20 -0.06
N TYR A 96 -3.27 -1.27 -1.30
CA TYR A 96 -2.62 -2.46 -1.83
C TYR A 96 -1.41 -2.84 -0.98
N VAL A 97 -0.53 -1.88 -0.66
CA VAL A 97 0.67 -2.12 0.13
C VAL A 97 0.28 -2.56 1.54
N HIS A 98 -0.70 -1.91 2.17
CA HIS A 98 -1.20 -2.30 3.49
C HIS A 98 -1.65 -3.76 3.55
N ARG A 99 -2.45 -4.19 2.56
CA ARG A 99 -3.06 -5.52 2.52
C ARG A 99 -2.11 -6.63 2.13
N ASN A 100 -1.17 -6.37 1.22
CA ASN A 100 -0.35 -7.40 0.61
C ASN A 100 1.04 -7.54 1.22
N VAL A 101 1.49 -6.57 2.03
CA VAL A 101 2.77 -6.65 2.73
C VAL A 101 2.53 -7.11 4.17
N PRO A 102 3.12 -8.25 4.61
CA PRO A 102 3.02 -8.69 5.99
C PRO A 102 3.77 -7.75 6.94
N ILE A 103 3.15 -7.38 8.07
CA ILE A 103 3.81 -6.54 9.07
C ILE A 103 4.73 -7.37 9.98
N GLY A 104 5.88 -6.79 10.30
CA GLY A 104 6.97 -7.38 11.05
C GLY A 104 7.41 -6.63 12.28
N MET A 105 8.30 -7.26 13.05
CA MET A 105 9.08 -6.57 14.07
C MET A 105 10.40 -6.02 13.49
N ALA A 106 10.89 -4.92 14.08
CA ALA A 106 12.03 -4.14 13.59
C ALA A 106 13.37 -4.87 13.54
N ASP A 107 13.47 -6.04 14.16
CA ASP A 107 14.72 -6.80 14.27
C ASP A 107 15.03 -7.69 13.05
N THR A 108 14.29 -7.55 11.94
CA THR A 108 14.52 -8.38 10.74
C THR A 108 15.82 -7.95 10.03
N PRO A 109 16.89 -8.79 10.03
CA PRO A 109 18.18 -8.42 9.47
C PRO A 109 18.12 -8.29 7.94
N GLY A 110 18.79 -7.29 7.38
CA GLY A 110 18.92 -7.08 5.93
C GLY A 110 18.98 -5.61 5.51
N THR A 111 19.38 -5.36 4.26
CA THR A 111 19.20 -4.05 3.64
C THR A 111 17.73 -3.82 3.32
N VAL A 112 17.32 -2.55 3.24
CA VAL A 112 15.93 -2.16 2.89
C VAL A 112 15.50 -2.76 1.54
N ALA A 113 16.38 -2.69 0.54
CA ALA A 113 16.13 -3.28 -0.78
C ALA A 113 15.92 -4.80 -0.71
N ASN A 114 16.69 -5.51 0.11
CA ASN A 114 16.52 -6.95 0.31
C ASN A 114 15.23 -7.28 1.03
N ARG A 115 14.85 -6.52 2.08
CA ARG A 115 13.57 -6.73 2.78
C ARG A 115 12.38 -6.46 1.87
N LEU A 116 12.42 -5.39 1.08
CA LEU A 116 11.34 -5.07 0.14
C LEU A 116 11.19 -6.15 -0.93
N THR A 117 12.30 -6.57 -1.54
CA THR A 117 12.34 -7.68 -2.50
C THR A 117 11.78 -8.95 -1.87
N ARG A 118 12.15 -9.25 -0.61
CA ARG A 118 11.70 -10.48 0.05
C ARG A 118 10.22 -10.44 0.46
N ALA A 119 9.75 -9.31 0.99
CA ALA A 119 8.36 -9.12 1.40
C ALA A 119 7.40 -9.13 0.21
N VAL A 120 7.80 -8.55 -0.93
CA VAL A 120 6.95 -8.42 -2.13
C VAL A 120 7.10 -9.59 -3.09
N LEU A 121 8.33 -10.08 -3.31
CA LEU A 121 8.63 -11.06 -4.37
C LEU A 121 8.90 -12.48 -3.84
N LEU A 122 9.37 -12.65 -2.60
CA LEU A 122 9.86 -13.94 -2.11
C LEU A 122 9.04 -14.54 -0.95
N MET A 123 7.75 -14.22 -0.88
CA MET A 123 6.75 -14.95 -0.09
C MET A 123 6.85 -14.78 1.44
N GLY A 124 6.16 -13.77 1.96
CA GLY A 124 5.68 -13.79 3.36
C GLY A 124 6.63 -13.24 4.40
N GLU A 125 7.73 -12.61 4.00
CA GLU A 125 8.59 -11.91 4.95
C GLU A 125 7.94 -10.65 5.51
N GLN A 126 8.25 -10.45 6.77
CA GLN A 126 7.74 -9.40 7.63
C GLN A 126 8.46 -8.08 7.33
N ALA A 127 7.70 -7.00 7.13
CA ALA A 127 8.18 -5.67 6.80
C ALA A 127 7.82 -4.66 7.90
N ILE A 128 8.60 -3.58 8.02
CA ILE A 128 8.32 -2.48 8.97
C ILE A 128 7.89 -1.20 8.25
N CYS A 129 7.42 -0.21 9.00
CA CYS A 129 6.88 1.05 8.46
C CYS A 129 7.76 1.74 7.39
N GLY A 130 9.09 1.66 7.53
CA GLY A 130 10.03 2.13 6.51
C GLY A 130 9.91 1.38 5.18
N ASP A 131 9.77 0.06 5.21
CA ASP A 131 9.63 -0.78 4.02
C ASP A 131 8.26 -0.53 3.32
N PHE A 132 7.16 -0.41 4.09
CA PHE A 132 5.83 -0.05 3.57
C PHE A 132 5.85 1.32 2.87
N SER A 133 6.49 2.29 3.50
CA SER A 133 6.60 3.66 3.00
C SER A 133 7.49 3.74 1.76
N LEU A 134 8.63 3.06 1.77
CA LEU A 134 9.48 2.99 0.57
C LEU A 134 8.74 2.33 -0.58
N PHE A 135 8.03 1.23 -0.35
CA PHE A 135 7.31 0.55 -1.42
C PHE A 135 6.25 1.45 -2.04
N SER A 136 5.44 2.08 -1.21
CA SER A 136 4.39 3.01 -1.66
C SER A 136 5.01 4.19 -2.43
N LYS A 137 6.07 4.80 -1.90
CA LYS A 137 6.80 5.88 -2.59
C LYS A 137 7.30 5.42 -3.96
N THR A 138 7.98 4.27 -4.03
CA THR A 138 8.53 3.74 -5.28
C THR A 138 7.45 3.51 -6.33
N ILE A 139 6.29 2.97 -5.93
CA ILE A 139 5.16 2.78 -6.84
C ILE A 139 4.67 4.14 -7.37
N LEU A 140 4.48 5.12 -6.49
CA LEU A 140 4.00 6.45 -6.84
C LEU A 140 4.97 7.18 -7.78
N GLU A 141 6.25 7.27 -7.42
CA GLU A 141 7.28 7.97 -8.21
C GLU A 141 7.44 7.36 -9.60
N ASN A 142 7.49 6.03 -9.69
CA ASN A 142 7.57 5.33 -10.98
C ASN A 142 6.28 5.44 -11.79
N SER A 143 5.16 5.84 -11.19
CA SER A 143 3.88 6.06 -11.89
C SER A 143 3.62 7.52 -12.22
N GLY A 144 4.64 8.39 -12.08
CA GLY A 144 4.54 9.82 -12.37
C GLY A 144 3.84 10.64 -11.28
N VAL A 145 3.67 10.10 -10.07
CA VAL A 145 3.17 10.84 -8.90
C VAL A 145 4.37 11.19 -8.02
N PRO A 146 4.79 12.47 -7.92
CA PRO A 146 5.88 12.84 -7.04
C PRO A 146 5.56 12.42 -5.60
N ALA A 147 6.44 11.66 -4.98
CA ALA A 147 6.25 11.18 -3.61
C ALA A 147 7.57 11.26 -2.83
N ARG A 148 7.48 11.30 -1.50
CA ARG A 148 8.63 11.31 -0.60
C ARG A 148 8.34 10.55 0.67
N THR A 149 9.37 9.94 1.25
CA THR A 149 9.23 9.37 2.59
C THR A 149 9.27 10.50 3.61
N VAL A 150 8.54 10.32 4.70
CA VAL A 150 8.56 11.23 5.84
C VAL A 150 8.87 10.41 7.08
N GLN A 151 9.96 10.77 7.74
CA GLN A 151 10.37 10.15 8.98
C GLN A 151 9.82 10.99 10.14
N LEU A 152 9.20 10.30 11.08
CA LEU A 152 8.52 10.85 12.24
C LEU A 152 9.18 10.33 13.51
N ALA A 153 9.28 11.16 14.54
CA ALA A 153 9.81 10.75 15.83
C ALA A 153 9.23 11.59 16.96
N THR A 154 9.17 10.95 18.13
CA THR A 154 8.90 11.62 19.40
C THR A 154 10.16 12.24 19.99
N ALA A 155 10.00 13.11 21.00
CA ALA A 155 11.13 13.56 21.83
C ALA A 155 11.94 12.39 22.43
N GLN A 156 11.28 11.32 22.89
CA GLN A 156 11.92 10.15 23.51
C GLN A 156 12.80 9.36 22.52
N TYR A 157 12.48 9.39 21.23
CA TYR A 157 13.39 8.83 20.24
C TYR A 157 14.60 9.75 20.03
N VAL A 158 14.36 11.05 19.89
CA VAL A 158 15.42 12.03 19.59
C VAL A 158 16.43 12.14 20.72
N ASN A 159 16.02 12.03 21.98
CA ASN A 159 16.91 12.03 23.15
C ASN A 159 17.56 10.65 23.43
N GLY A 160 17.13 9.59 22.72
CA GLY A 160 17.66 8.24 22.85
C GLY A 160 17.04 7.39 23.97
N GLU A 161 15.98 7.85 24.63
CA GLU A 161 15.28 7.13 25.70
C GLU A 161 14.47 5.93 25.17
N GLN A 162 13.86 6.05 23.98
CA GLN A 162 13.02 5.01 23.40
C GLN A 162 13.26 4.84 21.89
N ARG A 163 14.09 3.87 21.52
CA ARG A 163 14.45 3.57 20.11
C ARG A 163 13.27 3.20 19.21
N GLY A 164 12.16 2.70 19.78
CA GLY A 164 10.95 2.35 19.04
C GLY A 164 9.97 3.51 18.83
N ALA A 165 10.24 4.70 19.38
CA ALA A 165 9.31 5.83 19.36
C ALA A 165 9.45 6.69 18.09
N THR A 166 9.49 6.02 16.93
CA THR A 166 9.67 6.59 15.60
C THR A 166 8.79 5.84 14.60
N HIS A 167 8.46 6.50 13.50
CA HIS A 167 7.67 5.93 12.42
C HIS A 167 8.08 6.50 11.07
N VAL A 168 7.74 5.81 9.99
CA VAL A 168 7.98 6.29 8.62
C VAL A 168 6.67 6.20 7.85
N THR A 169 6.36 7.25 7.11
CA THR A 169 5.15 7.43 6.33
C THR A 169 5.50 8.02 4.95
N VAL A 170 4.52 8.34 4.12
CA VAL A 170 4.72 8.85 2.76
C VAL A 170 3.91 10.12 2.54
N GLU A 171 4.46 11.07 1.80
CA GLU A 171 3.68 12.14 1.18
C GLU A 171 3.69 12.00 -0.33
N ALA A 172 2.56 12.30 -0.96
CA ALA A 172 2.44 12.41 -2.41
C ALA A 172 1.97 13.82 -2.80
N LEU A 173 2.48 14.35 -3.91
CA LEU A 173 2.07 15.64 -4.44
C LEU A 173 0.77 15.48 -5.23
N ILE A 174 -0.34 15.82 -4.60
CA ILE A 174 -1.70 15.73 -5.14
C ILE A 174 -2.21 17.14 -5.39
N ASN A 175 -2.56 17.48 -6.63
CA ASN A 175 -3.08 18.81 -7.00
C ASN A 175 -2.19 19.96 -6.46
N ASN A 176 -0.87 19.85 -6.62
CA ASN A 176 0.15 20.78 -6.12
C ASN A 176 0.25 20.92 -4.59
N LYS A 177 -0.36 20.02 -3.82
CA LYS A 177 -0.27 19.97 -2.36
C LYS A 177 0.30 18.63 -1.91
N TRP A 178 1.23 18.64 -0.96
CA TRP A 178 1.68 17.41 -0.31
C TRP A 178 0.54 16.85 0.54
N THR A 179 0.23 15.58 0.35
CA THR A 179 -0.80 14.85 1.11
C THR A 179 -0.15 13.66 1.79
N LEU A 180 -0.41 13.51 3.09
CA LEU A 180 0.16 12.48 3.96
C LEU A 180 -0.64 11.18 3.86
N PHE A 181 0.05 10.09 3.55
CA PHE A 181 -0.46 8.73 3.43
C PHE A 181 0.38 7.80 4.30
N ASP A 182 -0.26 7.00 5.15
CA ASP A 182 0.41 5.97 5.93
C ASP A 182 0.01 4.57 5.45
N PRO A 183 0.85 3.91 4.63
CA PRO A 183 0.60 2.54 4.17
C PRO A 183 0.71 1.48 5.27
N THR A 184 1.36 1.78 6.40
CA THR A 184 1.40 0.86 7.54
C THR A 184 0.02 0.73 8.14
N PHE A 185 -0.68 1.86 8.28
CA PHE A 185 -2.01 1.95 8.92
C PHE A 185 -3.18 2.11 7.94
N ASN A 186 -2.94 2.14 6.64
CA ASN A 186 -3.94 2.41 5.61
C ASN A 186 -4.74 3.70 5.84
N SER A 187 -4.02 4.78 6.13
CA SER A 187 -4.61 6.04 6.59
C SER A 187 -4.21 7.22 5.72
N ILE A 188 -5.12 8.18 5.59
CA ILE A 188 -4.85 9.54 5.10
C ILE A 188 -5.22 10.53 6.19
N PHE A 189 -4.63 11.73 6.18
CA PHE A 189 -4.78 12.68 7.29
C PHE A 189 -5.52 13.95 6.88
N SER A 190 -6.28 14.51 7.81
CA SER A 190 -6.98 15.80 7.69
C SER A 190 -6.98 16.55 9.03
N CYS A 191 -7.40 17.82 9.02
CA CYS A 191 -7.53 18.66 10.22
C CYS A 191 -8.99 18.88 10.63
N GLY A 192 -9.79 17.81 10.61
CA GLY A 192 -11.19 17.80 11.04
C GLY A 192 -12.19 18.35 10.03
N ASP A 193 -11.75 19.06 8.99
CA ASP A 193 -12.56 19.63 7.92
C ASP A 193 -12.55 18.79 6.62
N GLU A 194 -12.11 17.53 6.71
CA GLU A 194 -11.91 16.60 5.58
C GLU A 194 -10.84 17.05 4.55
N THR A 195 -10.26 18.24 4.70
CA THR A 195 -9.18 18.71 3.83
C THR A 195 -7.94 17.85 4.07
N LEU A 196 -7.46 17.19 3.01
CA LEU A 196 -6.24 16.40 3.08
C LEU A 196 -5.01 17.30 3.26
N ILE A 197 -4.08 16.86 4.11
CA ILE A 197 -2.94 17.66 4.56
C ILE A 197 -1.60 16.92 4.40
N GLY A 198 -0.53 17.70 4.31
CA GLY A 198 0.84 17.19 4.46
C GLY A 198 1.26 17.11 5.93
N VAL A 199 2.50 16.67 6.14
CA VAL A 199 3.10 16.51 7.48
C VAL A 199 3.25 17.84 8.19
N GLU A 200 3.66 18.92 7.50
CA GLU A 200 3.87 20.20 8.15
C GLU A 200 2.55 20.80 8.66
N GLU A 201 1.48 20.68 7.89
CA GLU A 201 0.14 21.07 8.35
C GLU A 201 -0.35 20.15 9.48
N ALA A 202 -0.16 18.82 9.36
CA ALA A 202 -0.55 17.86 10.40
C ALA A 202 0.02 18.19 11.78
N ARG A 203 1.25 18.69 11.84
CA ARG A 203 1.91 19.13 13.08
C ARG A 203 1.19 20.29 13.77
N THR A 204 0.59 21.17 12.99
CA THR A 204 -0.12 22.34 13.51
C THR A 204 -1.54 22.04 13.95
N CYS A 205 -2.09 20.89 13.57
CA CYS A 205 -3.50 20.57 13.82
C CYS A 205 -3.79 20.08 15.25
N GLY A 206 -2.76 19.63 15.99
CA GLY A 206 -2.90 19.25 17.39
C GLY A 206 -4.02 18.23 17.60
N ALA A 207 -4.99 18.55 18.46
CA ALA A 207 -6.13 17.68 18.75
C ALA A 207 -7.11 17.50 17.57
N ASN A 208 -7.04 18.35 16.55
CA ASN A 208 -7.87 18.27 15.35
C ASN A 208 -7.30 17.34 14.28
N LEU A 209 -6.14 16.72 14.51
CA LEU A 209 -5.58 15.75 13.58
C LEU A 209 -6.47 14.51 13.52
N VAL A 210 -6.99 14.21 12.34
CA VAL A 210 -7.84 13.04 12.09
C VAL A 210 -7.15 12.12 11.10
N ALA A 211 -6.96 10.86 11.48
CA ALA A 211 -6.58 9.78 10.57
C ALA A 211 -7.86 9.17 9.96
N VAL A 212 -8.11 9.47 8.69
CA VAL A 212 -9.19 8.87 7.92
C VAL A 212 -8.73 7.47 7.49
N GLN A 213 -9.30 6.46 8.14
CA GLN A 213 -8.99 5.05 7.91
C GLN A 213 -9.70 4.56 6.64
N SER A 214 -8.98 3.79 5.82
CA SER A 214 -9.62 3.04 4.74
C SER A 214 -10.56 1.96 5.31
N PRO A 215 -11.69 1.64 4.66
CA PRO A 215 -12.53 0.49 5.05
C PRO A 215 -11.80 -0.86 5.09
N SER A 216 -10.63 -0.94 4.46
CA SER A 216 -9.76 -2.12 4.37
C SER A 216 -8.63 -2.13 5.39
N THR A 217 -8.62 -1.25 6.38
CA THR A 217 -7.68 -1.32 7.52
C THR A 217 -7.81 -2.67 8.22
N LEU A 218 -6.68 -3.36 8.39
CA LEU A 218 -6.62 -4.66 9.04
C LEU A 218 -6.65 -4.52 10.58
N PRO A 219 -7.24 -5.47 11.33
CA PRO A 219 -7.21 -5.45 12.80
C PRO A 219 -5.79 -5.42 13.37
N GLY A 220 -5.56 -4.67 14.45
CA GLY A 220 -4.24 -4.50 15.05
C GLY A 220 -3.30 -3.59 14.24
N ARG A 221 -3.80 -2.93 13.20
CA ARG A 221 -3.02 -2.12 12.26
C ARG A 221 -3.65 -0.76 11.97
N SER A 222 -4.47 -0.23 12.87
CA SER A 222 -4.92 1.17 12.79
C SER A 222 -3.96 2.13 13.52
N VAL A 223 -4.06 3.42 13.19
CA VAL A 223 -3.31 4.48 13.91
C VAL A 223 -3.61 4.47 15.41
N ALA A 224 -4.85 4.15 15.80
CA ALA A 224 -5.29 4.13 17.20
C ALA A 224 -4.69 2.96 18.01
N GLU A 225 -4.25 1.89 17.34
CA GLU A 225 -3.64 0.72 17.96
C GLU A 225 -2.12 0.82 18.06
N TYR A 226 -1.51 1.85 17.47
CA TYR A 226 -0.07 2.06 17.53
C TYR A 226 0.35 2.51 18.95
N PRO A 227 1.42 1.92 19.54
CA PRO A 227 1.79 2.18 20.94
C PRO A 227 2.24 3.61 21.22
N VAL A 228 2.54 4.40 20.18
CA VAL A 228 2.92 5.80 20.31
C VAL A 228 1.83 6.66 19.67
N PRO A 229 1.20 7.59 20.40
CA PRO A 229 0.19 8.47 19.81
C PRO A 229 0.75 9.22 18.59
N TYR A 230 0.03 9.17 17.46
CA TYR A 230 0.49 9.79 16.22
C TYR A 230 0.82 11.29 16.34
N PRO A 231 0.09 12.11 17.13
CA PRO A 231 0.50 13.49 17.40
C PRO A 231 1.88 13.64 18.04
N GLN A 232 2.34 12.67 18.85
CA GLN A 232 3.68 12.69 19.43
C GLN A 232 4.75 12.37 18.38
N LEU A 233 4.46 11.48 17.43
CA LEU A 233 5.38 11.19 16.31
C LEU A 233 5.61 12.41 15.42
N LEU A 234 4.65 13.32 15.35
CA LEU A 234 4.72 14.54 14.56
C LEU A 234 5.57 15.65 15.23
N GLU A 235 5.99 15.48 16.49
CA GLU A 235 6.86 16.47 17.16
C GLU A 235 8.11 16.76 16.32
N TYR A 236 8.75 15.70 15.81
CA TYR A 236 9.93 15.77 14.95
C TYR A 236 9.64 15.07 13.62
N SER A 237 9.55 15.85 12.55
CA SER A 237 9.41 15.31 11.20
C SER A 237 10.52 15.80 10.28
N LEU A 238 11.02 14.92 9.41
CA LEU A 238 11.80 15.33 8.24
C LEU A 238 11.29 14.54 7.03
N ALA A 239 10.88 15.27 6.00
CA ALA A 239 10.66 14.69 4.69
C ALA A 239 12.02 14.44 4.04
N ALA A 240 12.26 13.21 3.60
CA ALA A 240 13.43 12.93 2.78
C ALA A 240 13.33 13.75 1.49
N GLY A 241 14.44 14.40 1.11
CA GLY A 241 14.48 15.14 -0.14
C GLY A 241 14.06 14.24 -1.30
N THR A 242 13.20 14.76 -2.19
CA THR A 242 12.87 14.11 -3.46
C THR A 242 14.16 13.94 -4.28
N MET A 243 14.83 12.80 -4.15
CA MET A 243 15.97 12.46 -4.99
C MET A 243 15.45 12.13 -6.39
N VAL A 244 15.45 13.13 -7.26
CA VAL A 244 15.33 12.93 -8.70
C VAL A 244 16.69 12.43 -9.19
N GLY A 245 16.92 11.12 -9.18
CA GLY A 245 18.20 10.54 -9.63
C GLY A 245 18.43 9.11 -9.17
N THR A 246 18.79 8.24 -10.12
CA THR A 246 18.74 6.77 -10.12
C THR A 246 19.74 6.03 -9.22
N THR A 247 20.19 6.59 -8.10
CA THR A 247 21.04 5.85 -7.15
C THR A 247 20.23 5.39 -5.94
N PHE A 248 19.88 4.11 -5.99
CA PHE A 248 19.14 3.27 -5.04
C PHE A 248 19.81 3.14 -3.65
N VAL A 249 20.26 4.24 -3.06
CA VAL A 249 20.80 4.25 -1.68
C VAL A 249 20.14 5.35 -0.84
N GLU A 250 18.82 5.50 -0.98
CA GLU A 250 18.05 6.07 0.13
C GLU A 250 17.99 4.97 1.20
N GLN A 251 18.75 5.15 2.30
CA GLN A 251 18.64 4.27 3.46
C GLN A 251 17.30 4.55 4.14
N VAL A 252 16.20 4.00 3.62
CA VAL A 252 14.88 4.03 4.27
C VAL A 252 14.86 2.97 5.36
N GLY A 253 15.67 3.18 6.40
CA GLY A 253 15.69 2.40 7.63
C GLY A 253 15.11 3.21 8.80
N LEU A 254 15.34 2.72 10.02
CA LEU A 254 15.21 3.57 11.21
C LEU A 254 15.98 4.88 10.98
N PRO A 255 15.53 6.01 11.56
CA PRO A 255 16.22 7.26 11.39
C PRO A 255 17.70 7.13 11.72
N ASN A 256 18.55 7.34 10.70
CA ASN A 256 19.98 7.16 10.83
C ASN A 256 20.62 8.34 11.59
N MET A 257 21.90 8.23 11.92
CA MET A 257 22.59 9.27 12.68
C MET A 257 22.59 10.64 11.96
N THR A 258 22.57 10.66 10.63
CA THR A 258 22.46 11.88 9.84
C THR A 258 21.09 12.52 10.01
N TRP A 259 20.02 11.75 9.90
CA TRP A 259 18.66 12.22 10.18
C TRP A 259 18.53 12.76 11.60
N LEU A 260 19.08 12.05 12.58
CA LEU A 260 19.01 12.46 13.99
C LEU A 260 19.75 13.79 14.21
N ALA A 261 20.92 13.96 13.60
CA ALA A 261 21.67 15.21 13.64
C ALA A 261 20.89 16.35 12.98
N GLU A 262 20.27 16.11 11.82
CA GLU A 262 19.45 17.10 11.12
C GLU A 262 18.20 17.47 11.93
N ALA A 263 17.52 16.49 12.52
CA ALA A 263 16.35 16.73 13.35
C ALA A 263 16.73 17.56 14.58
N ARG A 264 17.79 17.17 15.30
CA ARG A 264 18.29 17.94 16.45
C ARG A 264 18.68 19.37 16.07
N ALA A 265 19.34 19.55 14.93
CA ALA A 265 19.70 20.88 14.43
C ALA A 265 18.47 21.73 14.06
N ARG A 266 17.52 21.16 13.29
CA ARG A 266 16.31 21.84 12.83
C ARG A 266 15.42 22.26 14.00
N TYR A 267 15.30 21.39 15.00
CA TYR A 267 14.39 21.58 16.13
C TYR A 267 15.09 22.12 17.39
N LYS A 268 16.38 22.47 17.30
CA LYS A 268 17.19 23.03 18.40
C LYS A 268 17.17 22.15 19.66
N VAL A 269 17.20 20.83 19.47
CA VAL A 269 17.34 19.88 20.57
C VAL A 269 18.82 19.85 20.98
N PRO A 270 19.13 20.06 22.27
CA PRO A 270 20.50 20.03 22.77
C PRO A 270 21.17 18.66 22.64
#